data_AF-A0A958X1B6-F1
#
_entry.id   AF-A0A958X1B6-F1
#
_cell.length_a   1.000
_cell.length_b   1.000
_cell.length_c   1.000
_cell.angle_alpha   90.00
_cell.angle_beta   90.00
_cell.angle_gamma   90.00
#
_symmetry.space_group_name_H-M   'P 1'
#
loop_
_entity.id
_entity.type
_entity.pdbx_description
1 polymer ?
#
loop_
_entity_poly.entity_id
_entity_poly.type
_entity_poly.pdbx_seq_one_letter_code
_entity_poly.pdbx_strand_id
1 'polypeptide(L)'
;GVGLGLFDSGKFYLFDKANGTELRTIYSIAEDYQGNIWFSTARTGLFQYDGQNFKNYTTENNLHSMDITGLAVDGKNQLVIGYEDGFDILNTERFDHFNFCSEKTGAPNINVNLNALWTDASGHVWLGSENGIVRSAAYKEDLTDDPQPGIIGISVFLQPIDFSKRTVFDHDQNNFLINFIGLWYTNPESVRYRYRLDGYDTEWKISKDHTCSYPKLPPGNYVFRLQASEHGNFANVPEVSWNFTISQPFWKRWWFIGLSGIALFGLFNAYIKSRENRLKREDQLKRENMESQFEALKSQINPHFLFNSFNTL
;
A
#
# COMPACT_ATOMS: atom_id res chain seq x y z
N GLY A 1 8.03 -42.68 20.48
CA GLY A 1 6.84 -42.19 21.22
C GLY A 1 5.62 -42.26 20.33
N VAL A 2 4.43 -42.26 20.93
CA VAL A 2 3.13 -42.46 20.23
C VAL A 2 2.24 -41.20 20.34
N GLY A 3 2.85 -40.03 20.51
CA GLY A 3 2.14 -38.76 20.65
C GLY A 3 1.99 -38.24 22.08
N LEU A 4 0.94 -37.45 22.31
CA LEU A 4 0.69 -36.67 23.52
C LEU A 4 -0.36 -37.35 24.40
N GLY A 5 -0.12 -37.45 25.70
CA GLY A 5 -1.10 -37.92 26.68
C GLY A 5 -1.51 -36.80 27.62
N LEU A 6 -2.81 -36.51 27.67
CA LEU A 6 -3.43 -35.58 28.62
C LEU A 6 -4.13 -36.38 29.71
N PHE A 7 -3.79 -36.11 30.97
CA PHE A 7 -4.50 -36.67 32.12
C PHE A 7 -5.37 -35.58 32.73
N ASP A 8 -6.69 -35.74 32.64
CA ASP A 8 -7.65 -34.82 33.21
C ASP A 8 -8.76 -35.60 33.94
N SER A 9 -9.07 -35.16 35.16
CA SER A 9 -10.21 -35.66 35.95
C SER A 9 -10.26 -37.20 36.06
N GLY A 10 -9.08 -37.83 36.22
CA GLY A 10 -8.95 -39.28 36.37
C GLY A 10 -8.98 -40.08 35.06
N LYS A 11 -9.01 -39.41 33.90
CA LYS A 11 -9.03 -40.05 32.57
C LYS A 11 -7.81 -39.64 31.75
N PHE A 12 -7.34 -40.57 30.92
CA PHE A 12 -6.32 -40.31 29.92
C PHE A 12 -6.96 -40.07 28.56
N TYR A 13 -6.53 -38.99 27.91
CA TYR A 13 -6.83 -38.65 26.53
C TYR A 13 -5.52 -38.73 25.76
N LEU A 14 -5.48 -39.60 24.74
CA LEU A 14 -4.29 -39.83 23.93
C LEU A 14 -4.49 -39.19 22.56
N PHE A 15 -3.54 -38.36 22.17
CA PHE A 15 -3.49 -37.73 20.86
C PHE A 15 -2.31 -38.31 20.08
N ASP A 16 -2.61 -39.08 19.05
CA ASP A 16 -1.64 -39.61 18.08
C ASP A 16 -1.53 -38.74 16.83
N LYS A 17 -2.45 -37.76 16.67
CA LYS A 17 -2.49 -36.79 15.58
C LYS A 17 -2.86 -35.40 16.07
N ALA A 18 -2.28 -34.39 15.43
CA ALA A 18 -2.57 -32.97 15.62
C ALA A 18 -2.77 -32.30 14.25
N ASN A 19 -3.96 -31.75 13.98
CA ASN A 19 -4.32 -31.19 12.67
C ASN A 19 -3.99 -32.10 11.47
N GLY A 20 -4.30 -33.40 11.60
CA GLY A 20 -4.02 -34.38 10.54
C GLY A 20 -2.55 -34.79 10.41
N THR A 21 -1.65 -34.17 11.18
CA THR A 21 -0.23 -34.55 11.26
C THR A 21 -0.04 -35.60 12.34
N GLU A 22 0.68 -36.69 12.05
CA GLU A 22 1.00 -37.73 13.03
C GLU A 22 2.00 -37.24 14.07
N LEU A 23 1.65 -37.43 15.34
CA LEU A 23 2.52 -37.12 16.46
C LEU A 23 3.47 -38.28 16.72
N ARG A 24 4.77 -37.97 16.77
CA ARG A 24 5.84 -38.94 17.03
C ARG A 24 6.33 -38.84 18.47
N THR A 25 7.63 -39.07 18.66
CA THR A 25 8.30 -38.79 19.93
C THR A 25 8.21 -37.29 20.20
N ILE A 26 7.62 -36.95 21.34
CA ILE A 26 7.64 -35.60 21.88
C ILE A 26 8.95 -35.45 22.65
N TYR A 27 9.72 -34.42 22.30
CA TYR A 27 11.01 -34.18 22.96
C TYR A 27 10.85 -33.24 24.16
N SER A 28 10.14 -32.13 23.98
CA SER A 28 9.95 -31.11 25.00
C SER A 28 8.50 -30.63 25.04
N ILE A 29 8.06 -30.20 26.22
CA ILE A 29 6.74 -29.60 26.47
C ILE A 29 6.94 -28.35 27.33
N ALA A 30 6.20 -27.28 27.04
CA ALA A 30 6.13 -26.07 27.83
C ALA A 30 4.69 -25.55 27.87
N GLU A 31 4.32 -24.83 28.93
CA GLU A 31 3.01 -24.20 29.07
C GLU A 31 3.19 -22.68 29.12
N ASP A 32 2.39 -21.96 28.33
CA ASP A 32 2.37 -20.50 28.36
C ASP A 32 1.37 -19.95 29.40
N TYR A 33 1.37 -18.64 29.63
CA TYR A 33 0.55 -18.00 30.66
C TYR A 33 -0.93 -17.94 30.29
N GLN A 34 -1.29 -18.23 29.04
CA GLN A 34 -2.69 -18.41 28.61
C GLN A 34 -3.16 -19.87 28.79
N GLY A 35 -2.28 -20.78 29.22
CA GLY A 35 -2.57 -22.20 29.40
C GLY A 35 -2.47 -23.02 28.11
N ASN A 36 -1.88 -22.48 27.04
CA ASN A 36 -1.60 -23.28 25.85
C ASN A 36 -0.40 -24.19 26.10
N ILE A 37 -0.52 -25.42 25.63
CA ILE A 37 0.53 -26.43 25.72
C ILE A 37 1.33 -26.43 24.42
N TRP A 38 2.59 -26.07 24.53
CA TRP A 38 3.57 -26.09 23.45
C TRP A 38 4.39 -27.36 23.53
N PHE A 39 4.59 -28.03 22.40
CA PHE A 39 5.39 -29.25 22.38
C PHE A 39 6.10 -29.45 21.06
N SER A 40 7.33 -29.98 21.13
CA SER A 40 8.13 -30.31 19.95
C SER A 40 8.02 -31.78 19.62
N THR A 41 8.04 -32.07 18.32
CA THR A 41 7.81 -33.42 17.80
C THR A 41 8.90 -33.78 16.80
N ALA A 42 9.36 -35.04 16.84
CA ALA A 42 10.45 -35.48 15.99
C ALA A 42 10.19 -35.27 14.49
N ARG A 43 10.92 -34.32 13.89
CA ARG A 43 10.88 -33.95 12.47
C ARG A 43 9.54 -33.38 11.97
N THR A 44 8.69 -32.92 12.88
CA THR A 44 7.36 -32.38 12.55
C THR A 44 7.12 -30.99 13.10
N GLY A 45 8.15 -30.38 13.72
CA GLY A 45 8.13 -28.98 14.15
C GLY A 45 7.50 -28.77 15.53
N LEU A 46 6.99 -27.56 15.72
CA LEU A 46 6.40 -27.07 16.96
C LEU A 46 4.87 -27.16 16.88
N PHE A 47 4.26 -27.67 17.93
CA PHE A 47 2.81 -27.70 18.07
C PHE A 47 2.37 -26.86 19.26
N GLN A 48 1.19 -26.26 19.12
CA GLN A 48 0.44 -25.62 20.18
C GLN A 48 -0.91 -26.33 20.34
N TYR A 49 -1.34 -26.53 21.58
CA TYR A 49 -2.66 -27.03 21.93
C TYR A 49 -3.33 -26.04 22.90
N ASP A 50 -4.44 -25.44 22.49
CA ASP A 50 -5.19 -24.43 23.27
C ASP A 50 -6.23 -25.06 24.23
N GLY A 51 -6.21 -26.39 24.38
CA GLY A 51 -7.23 -27.18 25.09
C GLY A 51 -8.36 -27.69 24.19
N GLN A 52 -8.47 -27.21 22.95
CA GLN A 52 -9.50 -27.61 21.98
C GLN A 52 -8.91 -27.96 20.62
N ASN A 53 -8.04 -27.10 20.09
CA ASN A 53 -7.48 -27.16 18.75
C ASN A 53 -5.96 -27.30 18.82
N PHE A 54 -5.41 -27.96 17.80
CA PHE A 54 -3.98 -27.99 17.57
C PHE A 54 -3.60 -26.97 16.49
N LYS A 55 -2.40 -26.40 16.61
CA LYS A 55 -1.76 -25.63 15.55
C LYS A 55 -0.34 -26.15 15.36
N ASN A 56 0.07 -26.31 14.11
CA ASN A 56 1.42 -26.74 13.73
C ASN A 56 2.18 -25.55 13.17
N TYR A 57 3.44 -25.40 13.57
CA TYR A 57 4.38 -24.41 13.10
C TYR A 57 5.59 -25.12 12.50
N THR A 58 5.85 -24.84 11.23
CA THR A 58 6.98 -25.36 10.47
C THR A 58 7.82 -24.21 9.91
N THR A 59 8.83 -24.52 9.11
CA THR A 59 9.64 -23.50 8.41
C THR A 59 8.82 -22.64 7.46
N GLU A 60 7.64 -23.09 7.02
CA GLU A 60 6.69 -22.26 6.26
C GLU A 60 6.08 -21.13 7.10
N ASN A 61 6.11 -21.28 8.43
CA ASN A 61 5.66 -20.29 9.39
C ASN A 61 6.82 -19.49 10.00
N ASN A 62 7.97 -19.45 9.32
CA ASN A 62 9.21 -18.80 9.75
C ASN A 62 9.89 -19.41 11.00
N LEU A 63 9.47 -20.60 11.44
CA LEU A 63 10.25 -21.37 12.40
C LEU A 63 11.64 -21.66 11.79
N HIS A 64 12.72 -21.44 12.54
CA HIS A 64 14.07 -21.64 12.00
C HIS A 64 14.31 -23.08 11.55
N SER A 65 13.96 -24.05 12.39
CA SER A 65 14.13 -25.48 12.09
C SER A 65 13.01 -26.31 12.71
N MET A 66 12.68 -27.44 12.09
CA MET A 66 11.76 -28.43 12.69
C MET A 66 12.46 -29.36 13.69
N ASP A 67 13.80 -29.34 13.76
CA ASP A 67 14.60 -30.14 14.66
C ASP A 67 14.83 -29.39 15.98
N ILE A 68 13.79 -29.32 16.80
CA ILE A 68 13.76 -28.60 18.07
C ILE A 68 14.35 -29.47 19.19
N THR A 69 15.33 -28.94 19.91
CA THR A 69 16.01 -29.63 21.03
C THR A 69 15.34 -29.36 22.38
N GLY A 70 14.63 -28.24 22.54
CA GLY A 70 13.84 -28.02 23.75
C GLY A 70 13.04 -26.73 23.72
N LEU A 71 12.16 -26.58 24.72
CA LEU A 71 11.22 -25.48 24.84
C LEU A 71 11.22 -24.95 26.28
N ALA A 72 11.11 -23.63 26.44
CA ALA A 72 10.84 -22.99 27.72
C ALA A 72 10.07 -21.69 27.50
N VAL A 73 9.18 -21.34 28.43
CA VAL A 73 8.47 -20.05 28.42
C VAL A 73 9.13 -19.13 29.43
N ASP A 74 9.50 -17.92 29.00
CA ASP A 74 10.17 -16.92 29.83
C ASP A 74 9.18 -16.14 30.73
N GLY A 75 9.70 -15.24 31.57
CA GLY A 75 8.92 -14.39 32.47
C GLY A 75 7.99 -13.37 31.77
N LYS A 76 8.17 -13.18 30.46
CA LYS A 76 7.37 -12.30 29.59
C LYS A 76 6.41 -13.08 28.71
N ASN A 77 6.24 -14.38 28.98
CA ASN A 77 5.39 -15.25 28.19
C ASN A 77 5.87 -15.44 26.74
N GLN A 78 7.17 -15.28 26.49
CA GLN A 78 7.80 -15.62 25.22
C GLN A 78 8.27 -17.06 25.25
N LEU A 79 8.00 -17.79 24.17
CA LEU A 79 8.48 -19.16 24.00
C LEU A 79 9.89 -19.12 23.41
N VAL A 80 10.85 -19.66 24.15
CA VAL A 80 12.22 -19.90 23.70
C VAL A 80 12.32 -21.33 23.16
N ILE A 81 12.77 -21.46 21.92
CA ILE A 81 12.82 -22.71 21.17
C ILE A 81 14.27 -23.01 20.83
N GLY A 82 14.85 -24.06 21.42
CA GLY A 82 16.26 -24.42 21.22
C GLY A 82 16.50 -25.26 19.97
N TYR A 83 17.65 -25.06 19.33
CA TYR A 83 18.17 -25.80 18.18
C TYR A 83 19.65 -26.14 18.35
N GLU A 84 20.19 -27.02 17.52
CA GLU A 84 21.63 -27.32 17.48
C GLU A 84 22.48 -26.11 17.02
N ASP A 85 21.90 -25.12 16.34
CA ASP A 85 22.62 -23.96 15.79
C ASP A 85 22.16 -22.60 16.36
N GLY A 86 21.30 -22.60 17.37
CA GLY A 86 20.78 -21.38 17.98
C GLY A 86 19.46 -21.59 18.72
N PHE A 87 18.65 -20.54 18.79
CA PHE A 87 17.31 -20.60 19.38
C PHE A 87 16.38 -19.54 18.77
N ASP A 88 15.10 -19.86 18.63
CA ASP A 88 14.06 -18.86 18.31
C ASP A 88 13.46 -18.29 19.58
N ILE A 89 13.04 -17.03 19.51
CA ILE A 89 12.13 -16.41 20.48
C ILE A 89 10.82 -16.09 19.76
N LEU A 90 9.71 -16.63 20.29
CA LEU A 90 8.35 -16.41 19.79
C LEU A 90 7.52 -15.71 20.85
N ASN A 91 6.87 -14.59 20.49
CA ASN A 91 5.84 -13.99 21.33
C ASN A 91 4.55 -14.86 21.26
N THR A 92 4.11 -15.42 22.38
CA THR A 92 2.92 -16.30 22.42
C THR A 92 1.59 -15.54 22.31
N GLU A 93 1.60 -14.21 22.32
CA GLU A 93 0.43 -13.40 21.97
C GLU A 93 0.43 -13.04 20.47
N ARG A 94 1.61 -13.08 19.84
CA ARG A 94 1.85 -12.65 18.47
C ARG A 94 2.58 -13.73 17.66
N PHE A 95 1.78 -14.69 17.19
CA PHE A 95 2.21 -15.97 16.62
C PHE A 95 2.87 -15.95 15.22
N ASP A 96 3.21 -14.77 14.69
CA ASP A 96 3.71 -14.59 13.33
C ASP A 96 5.20 -14.24 13.24
N HIS A 97 5.85 -14.04 14.38
CA HIS A 97 7.19 -13.50 14.45
C HIS A 97 8.11 -14.41 15.28
N PHE A 98 9.03 -15.06 14.59
CA PHE A 98 10.10 -15.88 15.16
C PHE A 98 11.42 -15.12 15.04
N ASN A 99 12.06 -14.83 16.16
CA ASN A 99 13.37 -14.19 16.18
C ASN A 99 14.46 -15.22 16.37
N PHE A 100 15.09 -15.61 15.27
CA PHE A 100 16.21 -16.55 15.32
C PHE A 100 17.47 -15.89 15.85
N CYS A 101 17.92 -16.35 17.00
CA CYS A 101 19.12 -15.91 17.68
C CYS A 101 20.27 -16.91 17.40
N SER A 102 21.30 -16.43 16.71
CA SER A 102 22.54 -17.16 16.39
C SER A 102 23.77 -16.23 16.45
N GLU A 103 24.93 -16.79 16.09
CA GLU A 103 26.20 -16.04 15.94
C GLU A 103 26.07 -14.80 15.06
N LYS A 104 25.24 -14.87 14.01
CA LYS A 104 24.99 -13.73 13.10
C LYS A 104 24.26 -12.57 13.78
N THR A 105 23.44 -12.87 14.78
CA THR A 105 22.69 -11.88 15.58
C THR A 105 23.44 -11.48 16.85
N GLY A 106 24.65 -12.01 17.08
CA GLY A 106 25.45 -11.75 18.26
C GLY A 106 25.21 -12.71 19.44
N ALA A 107 24.33 -13.71 19.30
CA ALA A 107 24.21 -14.78 20.27
C ALA A 107 25.43 -15.72 20.13
N PRO A 108 25.96 -16.29 21.22
CA PRO A 108 27.06 -17.25 21.12
C PRO A 108 26.63 -18.48 20.31
N ASN A 109 27.56 -19.05 19.53
CA ASN A 109 27.33 -20.32 18.85
C ASN A 109 27.14 -21.43 19.88
N ILE A 110 25.91 -21.94 19.97
CA ILE A 110 25.53 -22.93 20.97
C ILE A 110 24.82 -24.11 20.34
N ASN A 111 25.43 -25.29 20.51
CA ASN A 111 24.80 -26.57 20.25
C ASN A 111 23.90 -26.92 21.43
N VAL A 112 22.63 -26.46 21.40
CA VAL A 112 21.71 -26.59 22.53
C VAL A 112 21.38 -28.07 22.73
N ASN A 113 21.67 -28.58 23.93
CA ASN A 113 21.44 -29.98 24.26
C ASN A 113 19.94 -30.27 24.36
N LEU A 114 19.59 -31.53 24.03
CA LEU A 114 18.22 -32.03 24.15
C LEU A 114 17.68 -31.83 25.58
N ASN A 115 16.53 -31.16 25.68
CA ASN A 115 15.82 -30.86 26.93
C ASN A 115 16.63 -30.06 27.96
N ALA A 116 17.59 -29.27 27.51
CA ALA A 116 18.45 -28.45 28.37
C ALA A 116 18.00 -26.98 28.48
N LEU A 117 16.68 -26.72 28.43
CA LEU A 117 16.12 -25.39 28.64
C LEU A 117 15.38 -25.33 29.96
N TRP A 118 15.56 -24.26 30.72
CA TRP A 118 14.85 -24.04 31.99
C TRP A 118 14.66 -22.56 32.30
N THR A 119 13.48 -22.19 32.80
CA THR A 119 13.16 -20.82 33.21
C THR A 119 13.42 -20.63 34.70
N ASP A 120 14.22 -19.63 35.05
CA ASP A 120 14.51 -19.30 36.44
C ASP A 120 13.40 -18.49 37.12
N ALA A 121 13.50 -18.33 38.45
CA ALA A 121 12.52 -17.58 39.25
C ALA A 121 12.46 -16.08 38.91
N SER A 122 13.45 -15.54 38.20
CA SER A 122 13.45 -14.17 37.68
C SER A 122 12.87 -14.08 36.26
N GLY A 123 12.50 -15.21 35.66
CA GLY A 123 11.91 -15.30 34.33
C GLY A 123 12.94 -15.41 33.20
N HIS A 124 14.24 -15.57 33.47
CA HIS A 124 15.21 -15.79 32.39
C HIS A 124 15.21 -17.26 31.97
N VAL A 125 15.48 -17.50 30.69
CA VAL A 125 15.64 -18.86 30.17
C VAL A 125 17.12 -19.21 30.06
N TRP A 126 17.50 -20.32 30.68
CA TRP A 126 18.83 -20.90 30.62
C TRP A 126 18.84 -22.02 29.60
N LEU A 127 19.80 -21.99 28.67
CA LEU A 127 20.04 -23.00 27.65
C LEU A 127 21.38 -23.67 27.93
N GLY A 128 21.37 -24.97 28.20
CA GLY A 128 22.57 -25.78 28.29
C GLY A 128 23.03 -26.21 26.89
N SER A 129 24.32 -26.04 26.62
CA SER A 129 24.95 -26.46 25.36
C SER A 129 26.19 -27.31 25.62
N GLU A 130 26.70 -27.95 24.57
CA GLU A 130 27.98 -28.68 24.64
C GLU A 130 29.14 -27.80 25.13
N ASN A 131 29.09 -26.49 24.81
CA ASN A 131 30.18 -25.54 25.06
C ASN A 131 29.91 -24.60 26.25
N GLY A 132 28.85 -24.84 27.04
CA GLY A 132 28.56 -24.05 28.25
C GLY A 132 27.08 -23.84 28.52
N ILE A 133 26.75 -22.71 29.14
CA ILE A 133 25.38 -22.32 29.45
C ILE A 133 25.15 -20.90 28.97
N VAL A 134 24.05 -20.68 28.28
CA VAL A 134 23.60 -19.37 27.82
C VAL A 134 22.36 -18.97 28.58
N ARG A 135 22.26 -17.69 28.91
CA ARG A 135 21.07 -17.12 29.52
C ARG A 135 20.43 -16.16 28.53
N SER A 136 19.25 -16.51 28.04
CA SER A 136 18.35 -15.56 27.39
C SER A 136 17.65 -14.77 28.48
N ALA A 137 17.94 -13.47 28.55
CA ALA A 137 17.35 -12.61 29.56
C ALA A 137 15.98 -12.11 29.10
N ALA A 138 14.96 -12.31 29.94
CA ALA A 138 13.66 -11.65 29.80
C ALA A 138 13.81 -10.13 30.11
N TYR A 139 14.43 -9.37 29.21
CA TYR A 139 14.59 -7.93 29.37
C TYR A 139 13.24 -7.23 29.25
N LYS A 140 13.01 -6.22 30.11
CA LYS A 140 11.76 -5.47 30.20
C LYS A 140 11.47 -4.52 29.03
N GLU A 141 12.42 -4.31 28.12
CA GLU A 141 12.21 -3.39 26.99
C GLU A 141 11.13 -3.94 26.05
N ASP A 142 10.18 -3.08 25.70
CA ASP A 142 9.21 -3.30 24.64
C ASP A 142 9.97 -3.20 23.32
N LEU A 143 10.62 -4.29 22.92
CA LEU A 143 11.12 -4.40 21.56
C LEU A 143 9.90 -4.24 20.65
N THR A 144 9.96 -3.28 19.73
CA THR A 144 8.88 -3.08 18.76
C THR A 144 8.70 -4.39 17.99
N ASP A 145 7.52 -4.99 18.05
CA ASP A 145 7.23 -6.24 17.36
C ASP A 145 7.13 -6.06 15.82
N ASP A 146 7.11 -4.80 15.34
CA ASP A 146 6.97 -4.46 13.92
C ASP A 146 7.95 -3.39 13.44
N PRO A 147 8.36 -3.47 12.16
CA PRO A 147 8.99 -2.36 11.45
C PRO A 147 8.13 -1.09 11.51
N GLN A 148 8.76 0.04 11.83
CA GLN A 148 8.05 1.33 11.90
C GLN A 148 8.01 2.01 10.53
N PRO A 149 6.84 2.13 9.87
CA PRO A 149 6.74 2.78 8.56
C PRO A 149 6.89 4.30 8.66
N GLY A 150 7.55 4.88 7.68
CA GLY A 150 7.76 6.33 7.56
C GLY A 150 7.81 6.77 6.11
N ILE A 151 7.19 7.92 5.81
CA ILE A 151 7.30 8.57 4.51
C ILE A 151 8.52 9.49 4.57
N ILE A 152 9.52 9.22 3.72
CA ILE A 152 10.76 9.99 3.69
C ILE A 152 10.58 11.25 2.85
N GLY A 153 9.90 11.12 1.72
CA GLY A 153 9.84 12.21 0.76
C GLY A 153 8.78 11.96 -0.30
N ILE A 154 8.25 13.07 -0.81
CA ILE A 154 7.27 13.06 -1.89
C ILE A 154 7.79 13.98 -2.98
N SER A 155 7.73 13.49 -4.20
CA SER A 155 8.12 14.24 -5.39
C SER A 155 6.93 14.36 -6.33
N VAL A 156 6.72 15.58 -6.82
CA VAL A 156 5.68 15.89 -7.80
C VAL A 156 6.40 16.30 -9.10
N PHE A 157 6.19 15.55 -10.18
CA PHE A 157 7.00 15.68 -11.42
C PHE A 157 8.51 15.63 -11.18
N LEU A 158 8.95 14.69 -10.34
CA LEU A 158 10.35 14.51 -9.95
C LEU A 158 10.97 15.69 -9.17
N GLN A 159 10.16 16.68 -8.78
CA GLN A 159 10.59 17.77 -7.91
C GLN A 159 10.15 17.47 -6.47
N PRO A 160 11.09 17.40 -5.50
CA PRO A 160 10.76 17.13 -4.11
C PRO A 160 9.92 18.27 -3.52
N ILE A 161 8.96 17.91 -2.66
CA ILE A 161 8.08 18.87 -1.98
C ILE A 161 8.14 18.70 -0.45
N ASP A 162 7.87 19.79 0.26
CA ASP A 162 7.59 19.75 1.69
C ASP A 162 6.13 19.33 1.91
N PHE A 163 5.91 18.01 2.01
CA PHE A 163 4.60 17.39 2.17
C PHE A 163 3.97 17.64 3.56
N SER A 164 4.72 18.22 4.50
CA SER A 164 4.19 18.64 5.81
C SER A 164 3.39 19.93 5.73
N LYS A 165 3.73 20.81 4.77
CA LYS A 165 3.06 22.11 4.57
C LYS A 165 2.12 22.10 3.38
N ARG A 166 2.45 21.35 2.34
CA ARG A 166 1.72 21.36 1.08
C ARG A 166 0.92 20.08 0.90
N THR A 167 -0.40 20.23 0.97
CA THR A 167 -1.38 19.14 0.79
C THR A 167 -2.34 19.38 -0.37
N VAL A 168 -2.30 20.56 -1.01
CA VAL A 168 -3.16 20.91 -2.15
C VAL A 168 -2.31 21.15 -3.39
N PHE A 169 -2.73 20.54 -4.49
CA PHE A 169 -2.04 20.52 -5.77
C PHE A 169 -2.98 20.95 -6.90
N ASP A 170 -2.41 21.56 -7.93
CA ASP A 170 -3.16 21.92 -9.13
C ASP A 170 -3.41 20.69 -10.01
N HIS A 171 -4.41 20.78 -10.89
CA HIS A 171 -4.81 19.68 -11.78
C HIS A 171 -3.70 19.12 -12.68
N ASP A 172 -2.68 19.93 -12.98
CA ASP A 172 -1.50 19.58 -13.76
C ASP A 172 -0.42 18.93 -12.91
N GLN A 173 -0.49 19.06 -11.58
CA GLN A 173 0.42 18.50 -10.59
C GLN A 173 0.00 17.08 -10.15
N ASN A 174 -0.21 16.18 -11.10
CA ASN A 174 -0.83 14.86 -10.88
C ASN A 174 0.09 13.63 -11.01
N ASN A 175 1.40 13.83 -11.09
CA ASN A 175 2.39 12.75 -11.11
C ASN A 175 3.13 12.72 -9.78
N PHE A 176 2.85 11.72 -8.95
CA PHE A 176 3.43 11.58 -7.62
C PHE A 176 4.39 10.40 -7.57
N LEU A 177 5.55 10.62 -6.94
CA LEU A 177 6.49 9.60 -6.54
C LEU A 177 6.68 9.71 -5.03
N ILE A 178 6.38 8.64 -4.32
CA ILE A 178 6.41 8.61 -2.85
C ILE A 178 7.53 7.66 -2.43
N ASN A 179 8.46 8.18 -1.64
CA ASN A 179 9.57 7.44 -1.05
C ASN A 179 9.25 7.16 0.42
N PHE A 180 9.46 5.92 0.84
CA PHE A 180 9.12 5.46 2.17
C PHE A 180 10.10 4.40 2.69
N ILE A 181 10.06 4.18 4.01
CA ILE A 181 10.94 3.24 4.72
C ILE A 181 10.17 2.56 5.84
N GLY A 182 10.57 1.35 6.19
CA GLY A 182 10.19 0.65 7.39
C GLY A 182 11.44 0.48 8.23
N LEU A 183 11.53 1.19 9.35
CA LEU A 183 12.69 1.11 10.23
C LEU A 183 12.67 -0.25 10.94
N TRP A 184 13.63 -1.10 10.59
CA TRP A 184 13.86 -2.41 11.19
C TRP A 184 15.36 -2.69 11.19
N TYR A 185 16.00 -2.61 12.36
CA TYR A 185 17.46 -2.67 12.48
C TYR A 185 18.01 -4.10 12.59
N THR A 186 17.19 -5.02 13.11
CA THR A 186 17.57 -6.43 13.29
C THR A 186 17.71 -7.15 11.96
N ASN A 187 16.79 -6.93 11.02
CA ASN A 187 16.84 -7.55 9.70
C ASN A 187 16.22 -6.67 8.59
N PRO A 188 16.93 -5.63 8.08
CA PRO A 188 16.34 -4.69 7.12
C PRO A 188 15.77 -5.34 5.83
N GLU A 189 16.29 -6.49 5.41
CA GLU A 189 15.90 -7.16 4.17
C GLU A 189 14.61 -8.00 4.28
N SER A 190 14.21 -8.36 5.50
CA SER A 190 12.95 -9.08 5.75
C SER A 190 11.71 -8.20 5.60
N VAL A 191 11.89 -6.87 5.67
CA VAL A 191 10.79 -5.90 5.62
C VAL A 191 10.03 -5.99 4.30
N ARG A 192 8.71 -5.99 4.40
CA ARG A 192 7.76 -5.89 3.30
C ARG A 192 6.85 -4.71 3.53
N TYR A 193 6.51 -4.03 2.44
CA TYR A 193 5.60 -2.90 2.45
C TYR A 193 4.29 -3.30 1.83
N ARG A 194 3.19 -2.81 2.41
CA ARG A 194 1.95 -2.68 1.66
C ARG A 194 1.48 -1.25 1.69
N TYR A 195 1.00 -0.79 0.56
CA TYR A 195 0.47 0.55 0.43
C TYR A 195 -0.77 0.57 -0.45
N ARG A 196 -1.60 1.58 -0.23
CA ARG A 196 -2.73 1.89 -1.10
C ARG A 196 -3.01 3.38 -1.09
N LEU A 197 -3.59 3.85 -2.18
CA LEU A 197 -4.08 5.21 -2.30
C LEU A 197 -5.61 5.21 -2.24
N ASP A 198 -6.19 5.51 -1.08
CA ASP A 198 -7.64 5.64 -0.95
C ASP A 198 -8.13 6.74 -1.89
N GLY A 199 -9.18 6.46 -2.66
CA GLY A 199 -9.67 7.33 -3.73
C GLY A 199 -9.13 6.97 -5.13
N TYR A 200 -8.20 6.01 -5.23
CA TYR A 200 -7.69 5.49 -6.50
C TYR A 200 -7.57 3.96 -6.53
N ASP A 201 -6.90 3.37 -5.54
CA ASP A 201 -6.68 1.92 -5.45
C ASP A 201 -7.88 1.22 -4.78
N THR A 202 -8.28 0.06 -5.32
CA THR A 202 -9.31 -0.80 -4.72
C THR A 202 -8.74 -1.81 -3.73
N GLU A 203 -7.50 -2.25 -3.96
CA GLU A 203 -6.81 -3.28 -3.18
C GLU A 203 -5.44 -2.80 -2.70
N TRP A 204 -4.91 -3.46 -1.66
CA TRP A 204 -3.56 -3.22 -1.17
C TRP A 204 -2.52 -3.74 -2.17
N LYS A 205 -1.50 -2.94 -2.45
CA LYS A 205 -0.33 -3.34 -3.23
C LYS A 205 0.79 -3.72 -2.28
N ILE A 206 1.40 -4.88 -2.49
CA ILE A 206 2.54 -5.37 -1.69
C ILE A 206 3.81 -5.22 -2.52
N SER A 207 4.86 -4.64 -1.94
CA SER A 207 6.18 -4.54 -2.58
C SER A 207 7.31 -4.62 -1.55
N LYS A 208 8.52 -4.94 -2.03
CA LYS A 208 9.78 -4.76 -1.28
C LYS A 208 10.41 -3.39 -1.54
N ASP A 209 9.97 -2.70 -2.58
CA ASP A 209 10.56 -1.43 -3.00
C ASP A 209 10.23 -0.32 -2.02
N HIS A 210 11.16 0.62 -1.85
CA HIS A 210 11.02 1.80 -1.00
C HIS A 210 10.30 2.97 -1.69
N THR A 211 9.79 2.74 -2.90
CA THR A 211 9.24 3.80 -3.75
C THR A 211 7.99 3.32 -4.46
N CYS A 212 6.98 4.17 -4.56
CA CYS A 212 5.83 3.93 -5.41
C CYS A 212 5.52 5.15 -6.29
N SER A 213 4.91 4.89 -7.45
CA SER A 213 4.61 5.91 -8.45
C SER A 213 3.14 5.87 -8.82
N TYR A 214 2.51 7.05 -8.80
CA TYR A 214 1.13 7.27 -9.21
C TYR A 214 1.11 8.30 -10.35
N PRO A 215 1.15 7.83 -11.61
CA PRO A 215 1.09 8.70 -12.76
C PRO A 215 -0.36 9.13 -13.05
N LYS A 216 -0.53 10.40 -13.45
CA LYS A 216 -1.77 10.97 -13.99
C LYS A 216 -3.00 10.75 -13.10
N LEU A 217 -2.88 11.06 -11.81
CA LEU A 217 -4.03 11.02 -10.91
C LEU A 217 -5.13 12.00 -11.37
N PRO A 218 -6.40 11.59 -11.33
CA PRO A 218 -7.49 12.52 -11.59
C PRO A 218 -7.62 13.56 -10.47
N PRO A 219 -8.32 14.68 -10.70
CA PRO A 219 -8.67 15.60 -9.62
C PRO A 219 -9.55 14.91 -8.57
N GLY A 220 -9.21 15.05 -7.30
CA GLY A 220 -9.86 14.34 -6.20
C GLY A 220 -9.15 14.52 -4.86
N ASN A 221 -9.72 13.90 -3.82
CA ASN A 221 -9.12 13.79 -2.50
C ASN A 221 -8.52 12.39 -2.35
N TYR A 222 -7.30 12.32 -1.82
CA TYR A 222 -6.54 11.10 -1.70
C TYR A 222 -5.96 10.94 -0.31
N VAL A 223 -5.92 9.69 0.17
CA VAL A 223 -5.21 9.30 1.40
C VAL A 223 -4.26 8.17 1.05
N PHE A 224 -2.96 8.47 1.06
CA PHE A 224 -1.95 7.44 0.94
C PHE A 224 -1.79 6.75 2.28
N ARG A 225 -1.92 5.42 2.31
CA ARG A 225 -1.67 4.58 3.48
C ARG A 225 -0.51 3.65 3.22
N LEU A 226 0.38 3.53 4.21
CA LEU A 226 1.53 2.66 4.18
C LEU A 226 1.62 1.87 5.47
N GLN A 227 1.86 0.57 5.34
CA GLN A 227 2.16 -0.33 6.43
C GLN A 227 3.46 -1.06 6.11
N ALA A 228 4.27 -1.25 7.14
CA ALA A 228 5.47 -2.05 7.08
C ALA A 228 5.28 -3.27 7.99
N SER A 229 5.80 -4.40 7.56
CA SER A 229 5.70 -5.67 8.27
C SER A 229 6.97 -6.44 8.02
N GLU A 230 7.40 -7.23 9.01
CA GLU A 230 8.42 -8.22 8.78
C GLU A 230 7.82 -9.44 8.06
N HIS A 231 8.46 -9.90 6.98
CA HIS A 231 8.03 -11.07 6.19
C HIS A 231 6.66 -10.96 5.50
N GLY A 232 5.91 -9.87 5.68
CA GLY A 232 4.67 -9.58 4.96
C GLY A 232 3.39 -10.02 5.67
N ASN A 233 3.44 -10.33 6.97
CA ASN A 233 2.22 -10.43 7.77
C ASN A 233 1.79 -9.05 8.27
N PHE A 234 0.70 -8.54 7.71
CA PHE A 234 0.22 -7.20 8.02
C PHE A 234 -1.00 -7.18 8.97
N ALA A 235 -1.11 -8.17 9.86
CA ALA A 235 -2.10 -8.18 10.92
C ALA A 235 -1.65 -7.26 12.07
N ASN A 236 -2.50 -6.29 12.46
CA ASN A 236 -2.24 -5.36 13.58
C ASN A 236 -0.92 -4.57 13.50
N VAL A 237 -0.42 -4.30 12.29
CA VAL A 237 0.83 -3.57 12.06
C VAL A 237 0.65 -2.04 12.08
N PRO A 238 1.68 -1.28 12.46
CA PRO A 238 1.65 0.18 12.42
C PRO A 238 1.37 0.71 11.01
N GLU A 239 0.59 1.80 10.92
CA GLU A 239 0.21 2.46 9.68
C GLU A 239 0.58 3.95 9.72
N VAL A 240 1.16 4.45 8.62
CA VAL A 240 1.34 5.88 8.39
C VAL A 240 0.46 6.32 7.22
N SER A 241 -0.13 7.51 7.34
CA SER A 241 -0.99 8.07 6.31
C SER A 241 -0.61 9.50 5.93
N TRP A 242 -0.85 9.85 4.67
CA TRP A 242 -0.67 11.21 4.15
C TRP A 242 -1.84 11.60 3.25
N ASN A 243 -2.42 12.77 3.53
CA ASN A 243 -3.64 13.25 2.89
C ASN A 243 -3.30 14.39 1.93
N PHE A 244 -3.85 14.34 0.71
CA PHE A 244 -3.70 15.42 -0.25
C PHE A 244 -4.89 15.54 -1.21
N THR A 245 -5.01 16.70 -1.85
CA THR A 245 -6.09 17.03 -2.78
C THR A 245 -5.52 17.57 -4.08
N ILE A 246 -6.03 17.08 -5.21
CA ILE A 246 -5.76 17.60 -6.56
C ILE A 246 -6.97 18.41 -7.02
N SER A 247 -6.76 19.71 -7.27
CA SER A 247 -7.81 20.64 -7.65
C SER A 247 -8.32 20.39 -9.09
N GLN A 248 -9.57 20.75 -9.36
CA GLN A 248 -10.11 20.63 -10.72
C GLN A 248 -9.59 21.74 -11.65
N PRO A 249 -9.33 21.42 -12.94
CA PRO A 249 -8.92 22.40 -13.93
C PRO A 249 -9.94 23.53 -14.06
N PHE A 250 -9.49 24.77 -14.23
CA PHE A 250 -10.37 25.92 -14.29
C PHE A 250 -11.37 25.86 -15.46
N TRP A 251 -10.99 25.25 -16.59
CA TRP A 251 -11.87 25.13 -17.76
C TRP A 251 -13.02 24.13 -17.58
N LYS A 252 -12.92 23.24 -16.60
CA LYS A 252 -14.03 22.36 -16.21
C LYS A 252 -14.98 23.02 -15.20
N ARG A 253 -14.64 24.20 -14.68
CA ARG A 253 -15.49 24.94 -13.75
C ARG A 253 -16.64 25.63 -14.50
N TRP A 254 -17.81 25.64 -13.88
CA TRP A 254 -19.06 26.14 -14.46
C TRP A 254 -18.96 27.57 -15.02
N TRP A 255 -18.22 28.46 -14.35
CA TRP A 255 -18.08 29.85 -14.77
C TRP A 255 -17.32 29.98 -16.11
N PHE A 256 -16.31 29.13 -16.34
CA PHE A 256 -15.52 29.16 -17.58
C PHE A 256 -16.31 28.57 -18.75
N ILE A 257 -17.06 27.50 -18.50
CA ILE A 257 -18.00 26.92 -19.47
C ILE A 257 -19.05 27.98 -19.85
N GLY A 258 -19.58 28.71 -18.87
CA GLY A 258 -20.51 29.82 -19.09
C GLY A 258 -19.92 30.94 -19.96
N LEU A 259 -18.74 31.44 -19.60
CA LEU A 259 -18.05 32.47 -20.39
C LEU A 259 -17.72 32.01 -21.81
N SER A 260 -17.28 30.76 -21.98
CA SER A 260 -17.01 30.18 -23.29
C SER A 260 -18.28 30.08 -24.14
N GLY A 261 -19.41 29.72 -23.53
CA GLY A 261 -20.71 29.72 -24.19
C GLY A 261 -21.14 31.11 -24.63
N ILE A 262 -20.97 32.12 -23.77
CA ILE A 262 -21.25 33.54 -24.10
C ILE A 262 -20.35 34.03 -25.24
N ALA A 263 -19.06 33.69 -25.22
CA ALA A 263 -18.12 34.06 -26.27
C ALA A 263 -18.49 33.42 -27.62
N LEU A 264 -18.84 32.13 -27.62
CA LEU A 264 -19.33 31.44 -28.82
C LEU A 264 -20.63 32.04 -29.35
N PHE A 265 -21.57 32.37 -28.46
CA PHE A 265 -22.81 33.04 -28.84
C PHE A 265 -22.52 34.43 -29.44
N GLY A 266 -21.60 35.19 -28.86
CA GLY A 266 -21.15 36.49 -29.39
C GLY A 266 -20.52 36.37 -30.77
N LEU A 267 -19.62 35.41 -30.97
CA LEU A 267 -18.99 35.13 -32.27
C LEU A 267 -20.01 34.70 -33.32
N PHE A 268 -20.98 33.85 -32.95
CA PHE A 268 -22.05 33.43 -33.83
C PHE A 268 -22.93 34.62 -34.28
N ASN A 269 -23.29 35.50 -33.35
CA ASN A 269 -24.03 36.72 -33.67
C ASN A 269 -23.20 37.67 -34.54
N ALA A 270 -21.91 37.85 -34.26
CA ALA A 270 -21.01 38.66 -35.08
C ALA A 270 -20.86 38.09 -36.50
N TYR A 271 -20.77 36.77 -36.64
CA TYR A 271 -20.74 36.09 -37.93
C TYR A 271 -22.02 36.33 -38.73
N ILE A 272 -23.19 36.17 -38.11
CA ILE A 272 -24.48 36.48 -38.76
C ILE A 272 -24.52 37.95 -39.20
N LYS A 273 -24.17 38.89 -38.32
CA LYS A 273 -24.15 40.33 -38.64
C LYS A 273 -23.19 40.66 -39.78
N SER A 274 -21.99 40.06 -39.78
CA SER A 274 -21.01 40.24 -40.85
C SER A 274 -21.49 39.65 -42.17
N ARG A 275 -22.18 38.51 -42.13
CA ARG A 275 -22.78 37.88 -43.31
C ARG A 275 -23.90 38.75 -43.89
N GLU A 276 -24.80 39.27 -43.05
CA GLU A 276 -25.84 40.22 -43.47
C GLU A 276 -25.25 41.49 -44.09
N ASN A 277 -24.22 42.07 -43.46
CA ASN A 277 -23.56 43.26 -43.99
C ASN A 277 -22.84 42.99 -45.32
N ARG A 278 -22.27 41.80 -45.50
CA ARG A 278 -21.65 41.38 -46.77
C ARG A 278 -22.70 41.20 -47.87
N LEU A 279 -23.83 40.58 -47.57
CA LEU A 279 -24.98 40.48 -48.47
C LEU A 279 -25.50 41.85 -48.91
N LYS A 280 -25.69 42.79 -47.95
CA LYS A 280 -26.11 44.16 -48.26
C LYS A 280 -25.12 44.92 -49.14
N ARG A 281 -23.81 44.75 -48.92
CA ARG A 281 -22.77 45.35 -49.77
C ARG A 281 -22.81 44.79 -51.19
N GLU A 282 -23.00 43.48 -51.35
CA GLU A 282 -23.15 42.86 -52.67
C GLU A 282 -24.42 43.34 -53.38
N ASP A 283 -25.55 43.45 -52.68
CA ASP A 283 -26.79 43.98 -53.25
C ASP A 283 -26.65 45.45 -53.66
N GLN A 284 -25.93 46.25 -52.89
CA GLN A 284 -25.68 47.66 -53.21
C GLN A 284 -24.76 47.82 -54.44
N LEU A 285 -23.68 47.04 -54.51
CA LEU A 285 -22.80 47.01 -55.70
C LEU A 285 -23.55 46.55 -56.96
N LYS A 286 -24.48 45.59 -56.84
CA LYS A 286 -25.35 45.18 -57.96
C LYS A 286 -26.27 46.31 -58.40
N ARG A 287 -26.85 47.08 -57.48
CA ARG A 287 -27.69 48.24 -57.80
C ARG A 287 -26.90 49.33 -58.51
N GLU A 288 -25.72 49.69 -57.99
CA GLU A 288 -24.82 50.67 -58.61
C GLU A 288 -24.41 50.25 -60.03
N ASN A 289 -24.09 48.97 -60.25
CA ASN A 289 -23.81 48.44 -61.59
C ASN A 289 -25.03 48.49 -62.53
N MET A 290 -26.23 48.16 -62.05
CA MET A 290 -27.46 48.25 -62.85
C MET A 290 -27.78 49.70 -63.22
N GLU A 291 -27.60 50.65 -62.30
CA GLU A 291 -27.78 52.09 -62.57
C GLU A 291 -26.75 52.60 -63.58
N SER A 292 -25.47 52.26 -63.43
CA SER A 292 -24.43 52.62 -64.41
C SER A 292 -24.72 52.05 -65.80
N GLN A 293 -25.19 50.79 -65.89
CA GLN A 293 -25.61 50.19 -67.17
C GLN A 293 -26.84 50.89 -67.76
N PHE A 294 -27.80 51.29 -66.93
CA PHE A 294 -28.99 52.03 -67.36
C PHE A 294 -28.62 53.43 -67.88
N GLU A 295 -27.70 54.15 -67.20
CA GLU A 295 -27.20 55.44 -67.67
C GLU A 295 -26.42 55.33 -68.98
N ALA A 296 -25.57 54.31 -69.13
CA ALA A 296 -24.85 54.05 -70.38
C ALA A 296 -25.80 53.74 -71.55
N LEU A 297 -26.83 52.92 -71.31
CA LEU A 297 -27.90 52.65 -72.30
C LEU A 297 -28.66 53.92 -72.64
N LYS A 298 -29.04 54.73 -71.65
CA LYS A 298 -29.70 56.02 -71.85
C LYS A 298 -28.83 56.99 -72.66
N SER A 299 -27.52 57.00 -72.44
CA SER A 299 -26.56 57.83 -73.20
C SER A 299 -26.35 57.35 -74.65
N GLN A 300 -26.59 56.07 -74.94
CA GLN A 300 -26.59 55.53 -76.31
C GLN A 300 -27.92 55.79 -77.04
N ILE A 301 -28.98 56.19 -76.34
CA ILE A 301 -30.24 56.63 -76.96
C ILE A 301 -30.04 58.06 -77.48
N ASN A 302 -29.98 58.18 -78.80
CA ASN A 302 -29.77 59.43 -79.52
C ASN A 302 -30.92 60.44 -79.22
N PRO A 303 -30.66 61.69 -78.78
CA PRO A 303 -31.71 62.65 -78.42
C PRO A 303 -32.70 62.95 -79.56
N HIS A 304 -32.23 62.82 -80.80
CA HIS A 304 -33.02 63.01 -82.02
C HIS A 304 -34.11 61.94 -82.22
N PHE A 305 -33.98 60.76 -81.58
CA PHE A 305 -34.97 59.67 -81.68
C PHE A 305 -36.15 59.87 -80.69
N LEU A 306 -35.88 60.43 -79.51
CA LEU A 306 -36.92 60.77 -78.52
C LEU A 306 -37.75 61.99 -78.94
N PHE A 307 -37.18 62.94 -79.69
CA PHE A 307 -37.94 64.08 -80.22
C PHE A 307 -38.86 63.70 -81.40
N ASN A 308 -38.49 62.73 -82.23
CA ASN A 308 -39.34 62.28 -83.34
C ASN A 308 -40.56 61.47 -82.89
N SER A 309 -40.49 60.74 -81.76
CA SER A 309 -41.64 59.98 -81.25
C SER A 309 -42.65 60.82 -80.47
N PHE A 310 -42.26 61.99 -79.94
CA PHE A 310 -43.18 62.93 -79.28
C PHE A 310 -43.85 63.93 -80.25
N ASN A 311 -43.35 64.07 -81.50
CA ASN A 311 -43.95 64.93 -82.54
C ASN A 311 -44.85 64.16 -83.54
N THR A 312 -45.16 62.89 -83.29
CA THR A 312 -46.18 62.13 -84.02
C THR A 312 -47.42 61.90 -83.15
N LEU A 313 -48.04 63.01 -82.76
CA LEU A 313 -49.48 63.13 -82.53
C LEU A 313 -49.98 64.43 -83.16
#